data_AF-A0A248U8J6-F1
#
_entry.id   AF-A0A248U8J6-F1
#
_cell.length_a   1.000
_cell.length_b   1.000
_cell.length_c   1.000
_cell.angle_alpha   90.00
_cell.angle_beta   90.00
_cell.angle_gamma   90.00
#
_symmetry.space_group_name_H-M   'P 1'
#
loop_
_entity.id
_entity.type
_entity.pdbx_description
1 polymer ?
#
loop_
_entity_poly.entity_id
_entity_poly.type
_entity_poly.pdbx_seq_one_letter_code
_entity_poly.pdbx_strand_id
1 'polypeptide(L)' 'MARQGKLILPAPEDAVEFAAVIVDPPVSEPPPKTVGRPEIVFGSVIIRLEEGASAARIAAIVRALAAAT' A
#
# COMPACT_ATOMS: atom_id res chain seq x y z
N MET A 1 -2.23 -22.66 -46.74
CA MET A 1 -0.79 -22.38 -46.84
C MET A 1 -0.33 -21.78 -45.52
N ALA A 2 0.39 -22.55 -44.70
CA ALA A 2 1.17 -22.15 -43.53
C ALA A 2 2.06 -23.34 -43.14
N ARG A 3 2.94 -23.75 -44.06
CA ARG A 3 3.72 -25.01 -43.94
C ARG A 3 5.15 -24.82 -43.39
N GLN A 4 5.52 -23.60 -42.98
CA GLN A 4 6.86 -23.24 -42.50
C GLN A 4 6.87 -22.49 -41.15
N GLY A 5 5.75 -22.50 -40.40
CA GLY A 5 5.67 -21.87 -39.08
C GLY A 5 5.77 -20.33 -39.07
N LYS A 6 5.86 -19.69 -40.23
CA LYS A 6 5.90 -18.22 -40.34
C LYS A 6 4.50 -17.70 -40.63
N LEU A 7 3.80 -17.29 -39.57
CA LEU A 7 2.61 -16.47 -39.69
C LEU A 7 3.08 -15.03 -39.93
N ILE A 8 3.17 -14.63 -41.20
CA ILE A 8 3.45 -13.24 -41.57
C ILE A 8 2.12 -12.60 -41.90
N LEU A 9 1.72 -11.63 -41.08
CA LEU A 9 0.57 -10.78 -41.37
C LEU A 9 0.98 -9.75 -42.43
N PRO A 10 0.27 -9.66 -43.58
CA PRO A 10 0.49 -8.59 -44.52
C PRO A 10 0.14 -7.24 -43.89
N ALA A 11 0.79 -6.17 -44.35
CA ALA A 11 0.46 -4.82 -43.92
C ALA A 11 -0.99 -4.49 -44.31
N PRO A 12 -1.76 -3.79 -43.47
CA PRO A 12 -3.13 -3.37 -43.79
C PRO A 12 -3.16 -2.48 -45.04
N GLU A 13 -4.18 -2.65 -45.86
CA GLU A 13 -4.37 -1.87 -47.10
C GLU A 13 -4.88 -0.44 -46.81
N ASP A 14 -5.60 -0.25 -45.70
CA ASP A 14 -6.20 1.02 -45.29
C ASP A 14 -5.44 1.67 -44.12
N ALA A 15 -5.70 2.98 -43.91
CA ALA A 15 -5.17 3.71 -42.77
C ALA A 15 -5.60 3.06 -41.45
N VAL A 16 -4.62 2.65 -40.65
CA VAL A 16 -4.86 2.00 -39.36
C VAL A 16 -5.17 3.08 -38.32
N GLU A 17 -6.42 3.14 -37.88
CA GLU A 17 -6.81 3.93 -36.71
C GLU A 17 -6.90 3.02 -35.48
N PHE A 18 -6.26 3.45 -34.38
CA PHE A 18 -6.39 2.80 -33.08
C PHE A 18 -7.54 3.46 -32.31
N ALA A 19 -8.46 2.65 -31.80
CA ALA A 19 -9.47 3.15 -30.88
C ALA A 19 -8.82 3.62 -29.57
N ALA A 20 -9.26 4.76 -29.05
CA ALA A 20 -8.79 5.27 -27.76
C ALA A 20 -9.30 4.37 -26.62
N VAL A 21 -8.39 3.98 -25.71
CA VAL A 21 -8.75 3.27 -24.48
C VAL A 21 -9.34 4.29 -23.50
N ILE A 22 -10.60 4.09 -23.10
CA ILE A 22 -11.21 4.84 -22.00
C ILE A 22 -10.74 4.17 -20.70
N VAL A 23 -9.96 4.89 -19.91
CA VAL A 23 -9.53 4.46 -18.58
C VAL A 23 -10.47 5.07 -17.55
N ASP A 24 -11.10 4.24 -16.74
CA ASP A 24 -11.88 4.74 -15.61
C ASP A 24 -10.97 5.55 -14.66
N PRO A 25 -11.45 6.70 -14.14
CA PRO A 25 -10.69 7.45 -13.17
C PRO A 25 -10.42 6.58 -11.94
N PRO A 26 -9.24 6.72 -11.30
CA PRO A 26 -8.93 5.94 -10.12
C PRO A 26 -10.00 6.17 -9.06
N VAL A 27 -10.53 5.08 -8.50
CA VAL A 27 -11.45 5.16 -7.38
C VAL A 27 -10.69 5.77 -6.22
N SER A 28 -11.15 6.93 -5.75
CA SER A 28 -10.56 7.59 -4.58
C SER A 28 -10.98 6.81 -3.34
N GLU A 29 -10.13 5.86 -2.91
CA GLU A 29 -10.35 5.15 -1.67
C GLU A 29 -10.28 6.14 -0.49
N PRO A 30 -11.17 6.02 0.51
CA PRO A 30 -11.06 6.83 1.71
C PRO A 30 -9.69 6.59 2.35
N PRO A 31 -9.04 7.63 2.92
CA PRO A 31 -7.77 7.44 3.58
C PRO A 31 -7.91 6.33 4.63
N PRO A 32 -6.94 5.40 4.71
CA PRO A 32 -7.01 4.32 5.69
C PRO A 32 -7.22 4.94 7.07
N LYS A 33 -8.18 4.41 7.83
CA LYS A 33 -8.37 4.83 9.22
C LYS A 33 -7.05 4.55 9.93
N THR A 34 -6.27 5.59 10.20
CA THR A 34 -5.01 5.45 10.91
C THR A 34 -5.32 5.15 12.37
N VAL A 35 -5.68 3.91 12.67
CA VAL A 35 -5.42 3.38 14.01
C VAL A 35 -3.94 3.06 14.00
N GLY A 36 -3.12 4.11 14.16
CA GLY A 36 -1.67 3.95 14.16
C GLY A 36 -1.25 3.03 15.29
N ARG A 37 -0.13 2.33 15.11
CA ARG A 37 0.58 1.65 16.19
C ARG A 37 1.26 2.70 17.06
N PRO A 38 0.80 2.95 18.30
CA PRO A 38 1.40 4.01 19.13
C PRO A 38 2.85 3.68 19.46
N GLU A 39 3.68 4.71 19.63
CA GLU A 39 5.09 4.56 19.97
C GLU A 39 5.41 5.30 21.27
N ILE A 40 6.22 4.68 22.13
CA ILE A 40 6.74 5.28 23.35
C ILE A 40 8.23 5.52 23.14
N VAL A 41 8.66 6.78 23.23
CA VAL A 41 10.07 7.18 23.17
C VAL A 41 10.60 7.35 24.59
N PHE A 42 11.64 6.59 24.94
CA PHE A 42 12.26 6.61 26.26
C PHE A 42 13.78 6.65 26.12
N GLY A 43 14.37 7.84 26.26
CA GLY A 43 15.79 8.06 25.98
C GLY A 43 16.13 7.70 24.54
N SER A 44 17.07 6.77 24.35
CA SER A 44 17.47 6.25 23.03
C SER A 44 16.61 5.08 22.54
N VAL A 45 15.60 4.64 23.30
CA VAL A 45 14.78 3.48 22.98
C VAL A 45 13.40 3.91 22.46
N ILE A 46 12.95 3.26 21.39
CA ILE A 46 11.59 3.41 20.85
C ILE A 46 10.86 2.07 21.00
N ILE A 47 9.72 2.09 21.69
CA ILE A 47 8.85 0.92 21.89
C ILE A 47 7.63 1.10 21.00
N ARG A 48 7.46 0.22 20.01
CA ARG A 48 6.29 0.21 19.12
C ARG A 48 5.23 -0.73 19.69
N LEU A 49 4.02 -0.22 19.90
CA LEU A 49 2.90 -1.00 20.43
C LEU A 49 2.06 -1.61 19.31
N GLU A 50 1.22 -2.58 19.65
CA GLU A 50 0.20 -3.08 18.73
C GLU A 50 -0.81 -2.00 18.36
N GLU A 51 -1.47 -2.24 17.23
CA GLU A 51 -2.54 -1.40 16.74
C GLU A 51 -3.72 -1.41 17.73
N GLY A 52 -4.25 -0.22 18.03
CA GLY A 52 -5.35 -0.09 18.99
C GLY A 52 -4.96 -0.33 20.45
N ALA A 53 -3.66 -0.27 20.80
CA ALA A 53 -3.21 -0.35 22.18
C ALA A 53 -4.01 0.59 23.10
N SER A 54 -4.60 0.03 24.16
CA SER A 54 -5.47 0.79 25.05
C SER A 54 -4.69 1.81 25.89
N ALA A 55 -5.34 2.92 26.25
CA ALA A 55 -4.75 3.94 27.13
C ALA A 55 -4.27 3.35 28.47
N ALA A 56 -4.99 2.37 29.02
CA ALA A 56 -4.60 1.67 30.25
C ALA A 56 -3.28 0.92 30.08
N ARG A 57 -3.08 0.24 28.95
CA ARG A 57 -1.83 -0.50 28.65
C ARG A 57 -0.66 0.46 28.43
N ILE A 58 -0.87 1.53 27.68
CA ILE A 58 0.13 2.59 27.49
C ILE A 58 0.58 3.14 28.85
N ALA A 59 -0.38 3.50 29.71
CA ALA A 59 -0.09 4.06 31.03
C ALA A 59 0.63 3.06 31.95
N ALA A 60 0.31 1.76 31.87
CA ALA A 60 1.01 0.73 32.63
C ALA A 60 2.49 0.61 32.23
N ILE A 61 2.78 0.62 30.93
CA ILE A 61 4.16 0.57 30.41
C ILE A 61 4.94 1.81 30.85
N VAL A 62 4.36 3.01 30.70
CA VAL A 62 5.01 4.27 31.11
C VAL A 62 5.34 4.27 32.60
N ARG A 63 4.40 3.84 33.46
CA ARG A 63 4.67 3.75 34.91
C ARG A 63 5.77 2.74 35.24
N ALA A 64 5.80 1.60 34.56
CA ALA A 64 6.85 0.60 34.77
C ALA A 64 8.24 1.13 34.37
N LEU A 65 8.34 1.86 33.25
CA LEU A 65 9.59 2.50 32.83
C LEU A 65 10.06 3.56 33.84
N ALA A 66 9.14 4.40 34.33
CA ALA A 66 9.46 5.42 35.32
C ALA A 66 9.90 4.84 36.68
N ALA A 67 9.41 3.67 37.07
CA ALA A 67 9.82 2.99 38.30
C ALA A 67 11.19 2.30 38.19
N ALA A 68 11.70 2.10 36.98
CA ALA A 68 12.97 1.43 36.71
C ALA A 68 14.16 2.40 36.57
N THR A 69 13.93 3.69 36.79
CA THR A 69 14.93 4.78 36.76
C THR A 69 15.04 5.47 38.11
#